data_AF-A0A533VQI0-F1
#
_entry.id   AF-A0A533VQI0-F1
#
_cell.length_a   1.000
_cell.length_b   1.000
_cell.length_c   1.000
_cell.angle_alpha   90.00
_cell.angle_beta   90.00
_cell.angle_gamma   90.00
#
_symmetry.space_group_name_H-M   'P 1'
#
loop_
_entity.id
_entity.type
_entity.pdbx_description
1 polymer ?
#
loop_
_entity_poly.entity_id
_entity_poly.type
_entity_poly.pdbx_seq_one_letter_code
_entity_poly.pdbx_strand_id
1 'polypeptide(L)' 'MRPPDSILEVLEDGEPHHARELAERTKLTLKELDRVMNFLVKYGFAAKLGEYVRIDSQFRSLLREL' A
#
# COMPACT_ATOMS: atom_id res chain seq x y z
N MET A 1 10.05 -14.88 -9.79
CA MET A 1 9.05 -13.83 -9.49
C MET A 1 9.69 -12.49 -9.75
N ARG A 2 9.07 -11.61 -10.56
CA ARG A 2 9.53 -10.22 -10.66
C ARG A 2 9.10 -9.51 -9.38
N PRO A 3 9.97 -8.70 -8.75
CA PRO A 3 9.51 -7.80 -7.69
C PRO A 3 8.38 -6.93 -8.27
N PRO A 4 7.31 -6.65 -7.51
CA PRO A 4 6.29 -5.72 -7.95
C PRO A 4 6.97 -4.38 -8.27
N ASP A 5 6.67 -3.84 -9.45
CA ASP A 5 7.30 -2.60 -9.94
C ASP A 5 6.71 -1.38 -9.20
N SER A 6 5.56 -1.56 -8.53
CA SER A 6 4.83 -0.54 -7.79
C SER A 6 4.31 -1.05 -6.44
N ILE A 7 4.35 -0.18 -5.44
CA ILE A 7 3.71 -0.40 -4.13
C ILE A 7 2.20 -0.66 -4.24
N LEU A 8 1.56 -0.12 -5.29
CA LEU A 8 0.12 -0.28 -5.50
C LEU A 8 -0.25 -1.73 -5.83
N GLU A 9 0.57 -2.44 -6.61
CA GLU A 9 0.35 -3.86 -6.93
C GLU A 9 0.36 -4.74 -5.68
N VAL A 10 1.19 -4.37 -4.68
CA VAL A 10 1.22 -5.08 -3.41
C VAL A 10 -0.05 -4.85 -2.59
N LEU A 11 -0.59 -3.63 -2.63
CA LEU A 11 -1.75 -3.22 -1.85
C LEU A 11 -3.09 -3.62 -2.52
N GLU A 12 -3.08 -4.03 -3.79
CA GLU A 12 -4.27 -4.46 -4.56
C GLU A 12 -4.93 -5.75 -4.07
N ASP A 13 -4.22 -6.55 -3.27
CA ASP A 13 -4.81 -7.71 -2.58
C ASP A 13 -5.91 -7.27 -1.60
N GLY A 14 -5.86 -6.02 -1.13
CA GLY A 14 -6.78 -5.43 -0.16
C GLY A 14 -6.60 -5.95 1.26
N GLU A 15 -5.52 -6.68 1.53
CA GLU A 15 -5.15 -7.09 2.88
C GLU A 15 -4.46 -5.93 3.62
N PRO A 16 -4.48 -5.91 4.97
CA PRO A 16 -3.68 -4.97 5.74
C PRO A 16 -2.18 -5.29 5.63
N HIS A 17 -1.36 -4.29 5.32
CA HIS A 17 0.09 -4.44 5.22
C HIS A 17 0.84 -3.55 6.20
N HIS A 18 1.96 -4.05 6.73
CA HIS A 18 2.86 -3.27 7.56
C HIS A 18 4.02 -2.68 6.74
N ALA A 19 4.55 -1.50 7.13
CA ALA A 19 5.68 -0.85 6.45
C ALA A 19 6.90 -1.76 6.26
N ARG A 20 7.22 -2.57 7.27
CA ARG A 20 8.34 -3.51 7.24
C ARG A 20 8.16 -4.61 6.21
N GLU A 21 6.96 -5.17 6.10
CA GLU A 21 6.64 -6.21 5.11
C GLU A 21 6.75 -5.65 3.68
N LEU A 22 6.25 -4.42 3.49
CA LEU A 22 6.35 -3.72 2.21
C LEU A 22 7.81 -3.42 1.84
N ALA A 23 8.68 -3.14 2.81
CA ALA A 23 10.11 -2.91 2.57
C ALA A 23 10.84 -4.18 2.12
N GLU A 24 10.38 -5.36 2.53
CA GLU A 24 10.95 -6.65 2.08
C GLU A 24 10.47 -7.01 0.66
N ARG A 25 9.26 -6.56 0.28
CA ARG A 25 8.63 -6.87 -1.00
C ARG A 25 8.88 -5.84 -2.09
N THR A 26 9.36 -4.65 -1.72
CA THR A 26 9.63 -3.54 -2.64
C THR A 26 11.07 -3.08 -2.53
N LYS A 27 11.49 -2.20 -3.45
CA LYS A 27 12.82 -1.54 -3.39
C LYS A 27 12.79 -0.24 -2.58
N LEU A 28 11.69 0.06 -1.89
CA LEU A 28 11.49 1.31 -1.16
C LEU A 28 12.02 1.20 0.27
N THR A 29 12.57 2.30 0.77
CA THR A 29 12.96 2.40 2.18
C THR A 29 11.73 2.53 3.08
N LEU A 30 11.85 2.16 4.36
CA LEU A 30 10.79 2.35 5.37
C LEU A 30 10.26 3.80 5.38
N LYS A 31 11.14 4.80 5.24
CA LYS A 31 10.76 6.22 5.22
C LYS A 31 9.92 6.59 3.99
N GLU A 32 10.23 6.02 2.84
CA GLU A 32 9.44 6.24 1.61
C GLU A 32 8.09 5.54 1.71
N LEU A 33 8.07 4.33 2.24
CA LEU A 33 6.85 3.56 2.49
C LEU A 33 5.92 4.27 3.48
N ASP A 34 6.46 4.79 4.59
CA ASP A 34 5.70 5.58 5.54
C ASP A 34 5.10 6.83 4.88
N ARG A 35 5.84 7.50 3.99
CA ARG A 35 5.32 8.66 3.24
C ARG A 35 4.17 8.26 2.32
N VAL A 36 4.33 7.17 1.56
CA VAL A 36 3.28 6.66 0.66
C VAL A 36 2.04 6.27 1.45
N MET A 37 2.18 5.50 2.52
CA MET A 37 1.07 5.05 3.33
C MET A 37 0.33 6.21 4.01
N ASN A 38 1.07 7.17 4.58
CA ASN A 38 0.46 8.37 5.14
C ASN A 38 -0.24 9.21 4.06
N PHE A 39 0.31 9.28 2.83
CA PHE A 39 -0.36 9.91 1.70
C PHE A 39 -1.69 9.22 1.38
N LEU A 40 -1.69 7.89 1.23
CA LEU A 40 -2.90 7.12 0.91
C LEU A 40 -3.97 7.30 1.99
N VAL A 41 -3.58 7.26 3.27
CA VAL A 41 -4.51 7.48 4.40
C VAL A 41 -5.04 8.91 4.41
N LYS A 42 -4.17 9.92 4.21
CA LYS A 42 -4.55 11.34 4.24
C LYS A 42 -5.62 11.67 3.21
N TYR A 43 -5.56 11.06 2.04
CA TYR A 43 -6.51 11.30 0.95
C TYR A 43 -7.67 10.30 0.89
N GLY A 44 -7.80 9.41 1.88
CA GLY A 44 -8.90 8.46 1.97
C GLY A 44 -8.80 7.26 1.02
N PHE A 45 -7.63 7.04 0.41
CA PHE A 45 -7.36 5.87 -0.44
C PHE A 45 -7.05 4.61 0.37
N ALA A 46 -6.74 4.77 1.65
CA ALA A 46 -6.47 3.68 2.58
C ALA A 46 -6.94 4.03 3.99
N ALA A 47 -7.13 3.00 4.81
CA ALA A 47 -7.42 3.11 6.23
C ALA A 47 -6.26 2.56 7.06
N LYS A 48 -5.95 3.25 8.15
CA LYS A 48 -4.95 2.80 9.13
C LYS A 48 -5.60 1.87 10.16
N LEU A 49 -5.00 0.71 10.39
CA LEU A 49 -5.42 -0.32 11.32
C LEU A 49 -4.27 -0.59 12.30
N GLY A 50 -4.09 0.30 13.28
CA GLY A 50 -2.93 0.27 14.16
C GLY A 50 -1.65 0.63 13.39
N GLU A 51 -0.69 -0.30 13.33
CA GLU A 51 0.54 -0.16 12.54
C GLU A 51 0.38 -0.60 11.07
N TYR A 52 -0.76 -1.18 10.71
CA TYR A 52 -1.04 -1.69 9.37
C TYR A 52 -1.85 -0.67 8.55
N VAL A 53 -1.76 -0.78 7.23
CA VAL A 53 -2.54 0.03 6.28
C VAL A 53 -3.24 -0.89 5.29
N ARG A 54 -4.53 -0.65 5.08
CA ARG A 54 -5.36 -1.39 4.12
C ARG A 54 -5.94 -0.41 3.10
N ILE A 55 -5.78 -0.69 1.81
CA ILE A 55 -6.41 0.13 0.75
C ILE A 55 -7.93 0.11 0.89
N ASP A 56 -8.56 1.24 0.60
CA ASP A 56 -10.02 1.36 0.57
C ASP A 56 -10.61 0.54 -0.60
N SER A 57 -11.75 -0.10 -0.35
CA SER A 57 -12.39 -0.99 -1.34
C SER A 57 -12.80 -0.28 -2.65
N GLN A 58 -13.19 1.00 -2.58
CA GLN A 58 -13.55 1.78 -3.77
C GLN A 58 -12.28 2.11 -4.56
N PHE A 59 -11.23 2.55 -3.88
CA PHE A 59 -9.94 2.82 -4.51
C PHE A 59 -9.33 1.54 -5.13
N ARG A 60 -9.45 0.40 -4.45
CA ARG A 60 -9.03 -0.91 -4.99
C ARG A 60 -9.74 -1.27 -6.29
N SER A 61 -11.03 -0.93 -6.39
CA SER A 61 -11.81 -1.21 -7.59
C SER A 61 -11.31 -0.35 -8.76
N LEU A 62 -11.01 0.92 -8.52
CA LEU A 62 -10.41 1.83 -9.51
C LEU A 62 -9.05 1.35 -10.00
N LEU A 63 -8.19 0.83 -9.12
CA LEU A 63 -6.87 0.31 -9.52
C LEU A 63 -6.97 -0.87 -10.51
N ARG A 64 -8.02 -1.68 -10.43
CA ARG A 64 -8.23 -2.83 -11.33
C ARG A 64 -8.80 -2.46 -12.70
N GLU A 65 -9.27 -1.24 -12.86
CA GLU A 65 -9.84 -0.72 -14.11
C GLU A 65 -8.81 0.04 -14.97
N LEU A 66 -7.62 0.32 -14.42
CA LEU A 66 -6.48 0.96 -15.10
C LEU A 66 -5.59 -0.06 -15.81
#